data_AF-A0A3B0Z9J0-F1
#
_entry.id   AF-A0A3B0Z9J0-F1
#
_cell.length_a   1.000
_cell.length_b   1.000
_cell.length_c   1.000
_cell.angle_alpha   90.00
_cell.angle_beta   90.00
_cell.angle_gamma   90.00
#
_symmetry.space_group_name_H-M   'P 1'
#
loop_
_entity.id
_entity.type
_entity.pdbx_description
1 polymer ?
#
loop_
_entity_poly.entity_id
_entity_poly.type
_entity_poly.pdbx_seq_one_letter_code
_entity_poly.pdbx_strand_id
1 'polypeptide(L)'
;GDFLVSDTASLSVSRINVGNYGTGVLNIQNGGTASSLFAFLGREAGSTGTVTVDGPGSTFAVDVVDQTSGGIGSLFVGDFGNGTLNILNGGTVSSGSATVARLPSSTGTVTVDGAGSNWNIRRTLGVGVGGAGILNITNGGTVTNSGAGVGANGTVTVDGIGSVWDNRAGGIDLRRGALNILNGGRILSSNASLGTGGVVTVDGTGSTWINDTFLFLGAGDDTNGTLNISDGGAVTTGNVSVGAVGSRSGSGSITVDGTGSTLSSSGITVENNGSLDIKNEGTVNLADHLRVRGSVNMSNGIVNAFHLENFGQLKGTGIINADVFNEGLVGPGQSPGVLNINGDFSQTVDGTLSIELGGLFSGAEYDVLNVSGNATLAGILDVDLFDLGSGLFTPSLGSTFDILTAETLFGEFDILTLATLGNGLDWELNYLVDEFGTTDVLRLSVVSAVPVPAAVWLFGSGLFALMGVAKRKAINSPCMGAS
;
A
#
# COMPACT_ATOMS: atom_id res chain seq x y z
N GLY A 1 15.03 44.59 -8.19
CA GLY A 1 15.00 45.75 -7.29
C GLY A 1 14.60 45.25 -5.93
N ASP A 2 15.28 45.75 -4.90
CA ASP A 2 15.20 45.17 -3.55
C ASP A 2 14.43 46.12 -2.65
N PHE A 3 13.42 45.59 -1.96
CA PHE A 3 12.55 46.36 -1.08
C PHE A 3 12.60 45.78 0.33
N LEU A 4 12.65 46.64 1.33
CA LEU A 4 12.71 46.27 2.75
C LEU A 4 11.53 46.89 3.49
N VAL A 5 10.78 46.06 4.22
CA VAL A 5 9.78 46.46 5.20
C VAL A 5 10.28 45.99 6.57
N SER A 6 10.60 46.92 7.46
CA SER A 6 11.09 46.59 8.80
C SER A 6 10.43 47.37 9.92
N ASP A 7 10.57 46.88 11.14
CA ASP A 7 10.13 47.57 12.35
C ASP A 7 8.63 47.89 12.28
N THR A 8 8.25 49.14 12.47
CA THR A 8 6.84 49.57 12.37
C THR A 8 6.38 49.88 10.95
N ALA A 9 7.20 49.62 9.92
CA ALA A 9 6.83 49.91 8.54
C ALA A 9 5.72 48.97 8.04
N SER A 10 4.81 49.53 7.25
CA SER A 10 3.73 48.77 6.61
C SER A 10 3.64 49.07 5.10
N LEU A 11 3.44 48.01 4.31
CA LEU A 11 3.14 48.08 2.89
C LEU A 11 1.76 47.46 2.65
N SER A 12 0.76 48.26 2.27
CA SER A 12 -0.59 47.76 1.96
C SER A 12 -1.00 48.21 0.57
N VAL A 13 -1.12 47.27 -0.37
CA VAL A 13 -1.48 47.55 -1.77
C VAL A 13 -2.40 46.47 -2.31
N SER A 14 -3.14 46.71 -3.39
CA SER A 14 -4.01 45.68 -3.97
C SER A 14 -3.23 44.49 -4.54
N ARG A 15 -2.03 44.73 -5.10
CA ARG A 15 -1.21 43.69 -5.71
C ARG A 15 0.28 43.94 -5.45
N ILE A 16 0.98 42.88 -5.06
CA ILE A 16 2.45 42.84 -4.98
C ILE A 16 2.97 41.94 -6.11
N ASN A 17 3.89 42.47 -6.93
CA ASN A 17 4.64 41.66 -7.89
C ASN A 17 6.12 41.78 -7.55
N VAL A 18 6.75 40.67 -7.18
CA VAL A 18 8.19 40.59 -6.90
C VAL A 18 8.86 39.90 -8.07
N GLY A 19 9.75 40.61 -8.75
CA GLY A 19 10.40 40.12 -9.97
C GLY A 19 9.41 39.88 -11.11
N ASN A 20 8.75 40.94 -11.62
CA ASN A 20 7.72 40.79 -12.66
C ASN A 20 8.32 40.36 -14.02
N TYR A 21 9.18 41.18 -14.64
CA TYR A 21 9.89 40.90 -15.90
C TYR A 21 11.42 40.77 -15.71
N GLY A 22 11.87 40.52 -14.47
CA GLY A 22 13.28 40.50 -14.11
C GLY A 22 13.45 39.97 -12.68
N THR A 23 14.52 40.37 -12.01
CA THR A 23 14.79 39.93 -10.63
C THR A 23 14.29 40.96 -9.61
N GLY A 24 13.59 40.50 -8.58
CA GLY A 24 13.13 41.34 -7.47
C GLY A 24 13.20 40.62 -6.13
N VAL A 25 13.42 41.39 -5.07
CA VAL A 25 13.49 40.90 -3.70
C VAL A 25 12.62 41.77 -2.80
N LEU A 26 11.86 41.13 -1.90
CA LEU A 26 11.09 41.78 -0.84
C LEU A 26 11.45 41.12 0.49
N ASN A 27 12.07 41.88 1.39
CA ASN A 27 12.39 41.44 2.74
C ASN A 27 11.43 42.09 3.73
N ILE A 28 10.83 41.28 4.61
CA ILE A 28 9.92 41.71 5.67
C ILE A 28 10.53 41.18 6.97
N GLN A 29 11.07 42.08 7.79
CA GLN A 29 11.85 41.68 8.97
C GLN A 29 11.57 42.56 10.19
N ASN A 30 12.04 42.15 11.38
CA ASN A 30 11.96 42.94 12.61
C ASN A 30 10.56 43.47 12.95
N GLY A 31 9.49 42.75 12.63
CA GLY A 31 8.11 43.20 12.90
C GLY A 31 7.43 43.95 11.76
N GLY A 32 8.11 44.11 10.62
CA GLY A 32 7.54 44.75 9.44
C GLY A 32 6.30 44.03 8.91
N THR A 33 5.40 44.75 8.25
CA THR A 33 4.13 44.20 7.78
C THR A 33 3.88 44.50 6.30
N ALA A 34 3.52 43.49 5.51
CA ALA A 34 3.05 43.70 4.14
C ALA A 34 1.69 43.03 3.93
N SER A 35 0.82 43.65 3.15
CA SER A 35 -0.49 43.10 2.82
C SER A 35 -0.88 43.37 1.37
N SER A 36 -1.56 42.40 0.78
CA SER A 36 -2.18 42.55 -0.54
C SER A 36 -3.35 41.62 -0.79
N LEU A 37 -4.15 41.92 -1.81
CA LEU A 37 -5.14 40.97 -2.32
C LEU A 37 -4.46 39.91 -3.20
N PHE A 38 -3.46 40.29 -4.00
CA PHE A 38 -2.73 39.35 -4.85
C PHE A 38 -1.23 39.51 -4.71
N ALA A 39 -0.51 38.39 -4.62
CA ALA A 39 0.94 38.39 -4.62
C ALA A 39 1.49 37.42 -5.68
N PHE A 40 2.41 37.91 -6.51
CA PHE A 40 3.10 37.13 -7.53
C PHE A 40 4.61 37.22 -7.32
N LEU A 41 5.28 36.09 -7.16
CA LEU A 41 6.73 35.97 -7.06
C LEU A 41 7.22 35.24 -8.31
N GLY A 42 7.95 35.94 -9.18
CA GLY A 42 8.34 35.41 -10.49
C GLY A 42 7.13 35.27 -11.42
N ARG A 43 6.53 36.40 -11.79
CA ARG A 43 5.25 36.41 -12.50
C ARG A 43 5.38 35.96 -13.96
N GLU A 44 6.38 36.46 -14.68
CA GLU A 44 6.51 36.28 -16.12
C GLU A 44 7.63 35.29 -16.45
N ALA A 45 7.65 34.75 -17.67
CA ALA A 45 8.69 33.81 -18.09
C ALA A 45 10.09 34.44 -17.97
N GLY A 46 11.04 33.69 -17.40
CA GLY A 46 12.42 34.15 -17.16
C GLY A 46 12.59 35.15 -16.01
N SER A 47 11.51 35.51 -15.31
CA SER A 47 11.57 36.39 -14.14
C SER A 47 11.90 35.64 -12.85
N THR A 48 12.40 36.33 -11.83
CA THR A 48 12.73 35.75 -10.52
C THR A 48 12.29 36.65 -9.38
N GLY A 49 11.40 36.17 -8.52
CA GLY A 49 10.91 36.89 -7.36
C GLY A 49 11.21 36.18 -6.05
N THR A 50 11.84 36.88 -5.11
CA THR A 50 12.13 36.34 -3.77
C THR A 50 11.46 37.17 -2.70
N VAL A 51 10.69 36.53 -1.82
CA VAL A 51 10.16 37.13 -0.60
C VAL A 51 10.75 36.41 0.61
N THR A 52 11.24 37.16 1.58
CA THR A 52 11.66 36.63 2.88
C THR A 52 10.86 37.33 3.98
N VAL A 53 10.21 36.53 4.83
CA VAL A 53 9.51 36.98 6.04
C VAL A 53 10.26 36.38 7.23
N ASP A 54 11.02 37.23 7.93
CA ASP A 54 11.98 36.80 8.93
C ASP A 54 11.73 37.47 10.28
N GLY A 55 11.76 36.68 11.34
CA GLY A 55 11.70 37.14 12.72
C GLY A 55 10.28 37.28 13.27
N PRO A 56 10.12 37.20 14.61
CA PRO A 56 8.82 37.32 15.26
C PRO A 56 8.12 38.65 14.93
N GLY A 57 6.81 38.58 14.67
CA GLY A 57 5.99 39.74 14.37
C GLY A 57 6.08 40.24 12.92
N SER A 58 7.04 39.77 12.12
CA SER A 58 7.06 40.04 10.68
C SER A 58 5.91 39.32 10.00
N THR A 59 5.10 40.06 9.22
CA THR A 59 3.89 39.49 8.60
C THR A 59 3.76 39.80 7.12
N PHE A 60 3.33 38.80 6.35
CA PHE A 60 2.88 38.98 4.98
C PHE A 60 1.48 38.41 4.77
N ALA A 61 0.50 39.30 4.64
CA ALA A 61 -0.91 38.94 4.54
C ALA A 61 -1.42 39.06 3.09
N VAL A 62 -1.66 37.92 2.45
CA VAL A 62 -2.27 37.78 1.11
C VAL A 62 -3.66 37.18 1.22
N ASP A 63 -4.40 37.59 2.25
CA ASP A 63 -5.68 37.02 2.65
C ASP A 63 -6.78 38.08 2.77
N VAL A 64 -6.55 39.28 2.26
CA VAL A 64 -7.56 40.34 2.23
C VAL A 64 -8.75 39.86 1.40
N VAL A 65 -9.96 40.03 1.91
CA VAL A 65 -11.20 39.70 1.18
C VAL A 65 -11.56 40.88 0.30
N ASP A 66 -11.75 40.64 -0.99
CA ASP A 66 -12.38 41.60 -1.88
C ASP A 66 -13.88 41.66 -1.56
N GLN A 67 -14.29 42.70 -0.85
CA GLN A 67 -15.68 42.90 -0.42
C GLN A 67 -16.63 43.19 -1.60
N THR A 68 -16.12 43.37 -2.82
CA THR A 68 -16.93 43.63 -4.01
C THR A 68 -17.20 42.36 -4.84
N SER A 69 -16.20 41.49 -4.98
CA SER A 69 -16.30 40.25 -5.76
C SER A 69 -16.48 38.99 -4.91
N GLY A 70 -16.32 39.09 -3.59
CA GLY A 70 -16.22 37.91 -2.70
C GLY A 70 -14.95 37.10 -2.92
N GLY A 71 -14.02 37.60 -3.75
CA GLY A 71 -12.72 36.98 -4.00
C GLY A 71 -11.85 37.03 -2.75
N ILE A 72 -11.09 35.97 -2.52
CA ILE A 72 -10.10 35.91 -1.44
C ILE A 72 -8.70 36.07 -2.02
N GLY A 73 -7.78 36.58 -1.19
CA GLY A 73 -6.43 36.81 -1.66
C GLY A 73 -5.70 35.54 -2.11
N SER A 74 -4.90 35.67 -3.17
CA SER A 74 -4.19 34.54 -3.79
C SER A 74 -2.69 34.82 -3.89
N LEU A 75 -1.90 33.86 -3.41
CA LEU A 75 -0.43 33.90 -3.44
C LEU A 75 0.10 32.90 -4.48
N PHE A 76 0.89 33.40 -5.42
CA PHE A 76 1.57 32.60 -6.44
C PHE A 76 3.09 32.68 -6.24
N VAL A 77 3.71 31.53 -5.97
CA VAL A 77 5.15 31.37 -5.84
C VAL A 77 5.66 30.58 -7.05
N GLY A 78 6.21 31.28 -8.04
CA GLY A 78 6.51 30.71 -9.35
C GLY A 78 5.23 30.65 -10.19
N ASP A 79 4.94 31.73 -10.92
CA ASP A 79 3.76 31.79 -11.79
C ASP A 79 4.07 31.26 -13.19
N PHE A 80 4.63 32.09 -14.08
CA PHE A 80 5.34 31.65 -15.29
C PHE A 80 6.87 31.60 -15.08
N GLY A 81 7.38 32.30 -14.05
CA GLY A 81 8.81 32.41 -13.75
C GLY A 81 9.24 31.61 -12.53
N ASN A 82 10.28 32.10 -11.85
CA ASN A 82 10.84 31.49 -10.64
C ASN A 82 10.42 32.28 -9.39
N GLY A 83 9.76 31.64 -8.44
CA GLY A 83 9.39 32.25 -7.17
C GLY A 83 10.02 31.56 -5.98
N THR A 84 10.45 32.33 -4.99
CA THR A 84 10.96 31.83 -3.72
C THR A 84 10.30 32.56 -2.56
N LEU A 85 9.66 31.85 -1.65
CA LEU A 85 9.12 32.38 -0.41
C LEU A 85 9.80 31.71 0.79
N ASN A 86 10.50 32.50 1.60
CA ASN A 86 11.11 32.05 2.84
C ASN A 86 10.33 32.62 4.02
N ILE A 87 9.90 31.75 4.94
CA ILE A 87 9.22 32.09 6.18
C ILE A 87 10.08 31.55 7.32
N LEU A 88 10.82 32.43 7.97
CA LEU A 88 11.96 32.08 8.80
C LEU A 88 11.84 32.65 10.21
N ASN A 89 12.44 31.95 11.17
CA ASN A 89 12.69 32.43 12.55
C ASN A 89 11.49 33.10 13.24
N GLY A 90 10.26 32.58 13.06
CA GLY A 90 9.07 33.16 13.69
C GLY A 90 8.24 34.09 12.79
N GLY A 91 8.60 34.22 11.52
CA GLY A 91 7.83 34.97 10.53
C GLY A 91 6.46 34.35 10.25
N THR A 92 5.48 35.16 9.85
CA THR A 92 4.12 34.67 9.56
C THR A 92 3.62 35.12 8.19
N VAL A 93 3.14 34.17 7.40
CA VAL A 93 2.43 34.44 6.14
C VAL A 93 1.00 33.95 6.26
N SER A 94 0.04 34.75 5.80
CA SER A 94 -1.33 34.30 5.60
C SER A 94 -1.75 34.47 4.13
N SER A 95 -2.58 33.56 3.63
CA SER A 95 -3.15 33.68 2.28
C SER A 95 -4.57 33.13 2.21
N GLY A 96 -5.37 33.61 1.26
CA GLY A 96 -6.67 33.00 0.98
C GLY A 96 -6.50 31.62 0.34
N SER A 97 -5.86 31.58 -0.82
CA SER A 97 -5.38 30.38 -1.51
C SER A 97 -3.92 30.55 -1.91
N ALA A 98 -3.21 29.45 -2.10
CA ALA A 98 -1.81 29.46 -2.53
C ALA A 98 -1.53 28.47 -3.66
N THR A 99 -0.63 28.84 -4.56
CA THR A 99 -0.10 27.95 -5.59
C THR A 99 1.41 28.11 -5.72
N VAL A 100 2.12 26.99 -5.67
CA VAL A 100 3.57 26.89 -5.86
C VAL A 100 3.82 26.22 -7.21
N ALA A 101 4.46 26.94 -8.13
CA ALA A 101 4.70 26.53 -9.52
C ALA A 101 3.42 26.27 -10.32
N ARG A 102 2.67 27.33 -10.63
CA ARG A 102 1.33 27.23 -11.24
C ARG A 102 1.35 26.74 -12.68
N LEU A 103 2.28 27.22 -13.50
CA LEU A 103 2.26 27.00 -14.96
C LEU A 103 3.44 26.15 -15.44
N PRO A 104 3.35 25.56 -16.64
CA PRO A 104 4.45 24.78 -17.22
C PRO A 104 5.78 25.54 -17.23
N SER A 105 6.86 24.84 -16.90
CA SER A 105 8.23 25.38 -16.80
C SER A 105 8.48 26.43 -15.72
N SER A 106 7.48 26.78 -14.90
CA SER A 106 7.69 27.62 -13.71
C SER A 106 8.39 26.82 -12.60
N THR A 107 9.10 27.52 -11.73
CA THR A 107 9.66 26.94 -10.49
C THR A 107 9.16 27.72 -9.30
N GLY A 108 8.64 27.03 -8.30
CA GLY A 108 8.20 27.62 -7.04
C GLY A 108 8.86 26.90 -5.88
N THR A 109 9.45 27.66 -4.96
CA THR A 109 10.04 27.10 -3.74
C THR A 109 9.52 27.87 -2.54
N VAL A 110 8.95 27.15 -1.58
CA VAL A 110 8.52 27.70 -0.29
C VAL A 110 9.26 26.97 0.81
N THR A 111 9.82 27.72 1.74
CA THR A 111 10.48 27.19 2.94
C THR A 111 9.81 27.81 4.17
N VAL A 112 9.31 26.96 5.06
CA VAL A 112 8.77 27.35 6.37
C VAL A 112 9.65 26.72 7.44
N ASP A 113 10.58 27.52 7.96
CA ASP A 113 11.69 27.04 8.77
C ASP A 113 11.78 27.75 10.12
N GLY A 114 11.96 26.97 11.18
CA GLY A 114 12.13 27.45 12.53
C GLY A 114 10.84 27.50 13.35
N ALA A 115 10.96 27.26 14.65
CA ALA A 115 9.85 27.29 15.58
C ALA A 115 9.11 28.64 15.53
N GLY A 116 7.78 28.57 15.38
CA GLY A 116 6.93 29.76 15.27
C GLY A 116 6.87 30.37 13.87
N SER A 117 7.59 29.84 12.88
CA SER A 117 7.38 30.20 11.48
C SER A 117 6.08 29.56 10.98
N ASN A 118 5.18 30.38 10.44
CA ASN A 118 3.81 29.95 10.13
C ASN A 118 3.39 30.36 8.71
N TRP A 119 2.79 29.42 7.97
CA TRP A 119 2.03 29.73 6.76
C TRP A 119 0.58 29.27 6.88
N ASN A 120 -0.33 30.24 6.99
CA ASN A 120 -1.75 29.99 7.18
C ASN A 120 -2.53 30.22 5.88
N ILE A 121 -3.07 29.18 5.29
CA ILE A 121 -3.82 29.24 4.03
C ILE A 121 -5.28 28.95 4.35
N ARG A 122 -6.19 29.88 4.08
CA ARG A 122 -7.60 29.70 4.48
C ARG A 122 -8.29 28.58 3.71
N ARG A 123 -7.92 28.39 2.44
CA ARG A 123 -8.51 27.39 1.55
C ARG A 123 -7.46 26.43 1.03
N THR A 124 -7.16 26.50 -0.27
CA THR A 124 -6.46 25.43 -0.97
C THR A 124 -4.99 25.76 -1.17
N LEU A 125 -4.15 24.75 -0.95
CA LEU A 125 -2.74 24.76 -1.31
C LEU A 125 -2.51 23.85 -2.52
N GLY A 126 -1.97 24.40 -3.61
CA GLY A 126 -1.48 23.62 -4.75
C GLY A 126 0.04 23.65 -4.82
N VAL A 127 0.71 22.51 -4.84
CA VAL A 127 2.17 22.41 -5.00
C VAL A 127 2.51 21.64 -6.26
N GLY A 128 3.30 22.25 -7.16
CA GLY A 128 3.71 21.63 -8.42
C GLY A 128 2.54 21.40 -9.39
N VAL A 129 1.60 22.36 -9.45
CA VAL A 129 0.36 22.25 -10.22
C VAL A 129 0.64 22.14 -11.73
N GLY A 130 1.54 22.96 -12.24
CA GLY A 130 1.98 22.94 -13.64
C GLY A 130 3.49 22.91 -13.82
N GLY A 131 4.23 23.52 -12.91
CA GLY A 131 5.70 23.56 -12.89
C GLY A 131 6.30 22.77 -11.72
N ALA A 132 7.61 22.92 -11.51
CA ALA A 132 8.33 22.27 -10.40
C ALA A 132 8.07 23.03 -9.09
N GLY A 133 7.27 22.45 -8.21
CA GLY A 133 6.87 23.08 -6.95
C GLY A 133 7.46 22.35 -5.75
N ILE A 134 8.13 23.08 -4.86
CA ILE A 134 8.73 22.55 -3.64
C ILE A 134 8.18 23.31 -2.44
N LEU A 135 7.72 22.57 -1.43
CA LEU A 135 7.39 23.08 -0.11
C LEU A 135 8.18 22.31 0.95
N ASN A 136 9.04 23.01 1.68
CA ASN A 136 9.79 22.47 2.81
C ASN A 136 9.24 23.05 4.11
N ILE A 137 8.93 22.19 5.06
CA ILE A 137 8.47 22.55 6.41
C ILE A 137 9.47 21.91 7.38
N THR A 138 10.29 22.73 8.01
CA THR A 138 11.49 22.28 8.73
C THR A 138 11.67 22.96 10.08
N ASN A 139 12.43 22.32 10.97
CA ASN A 139 12.88 22.88 12.25
C ASN A 139 11.76 23.51 13.11
N GLY A 140 10.55 22.93 13.11
CA GLY A 140 9.42 23.43 13.91
C GLY A 140 8.49 24.39 13.17
N GLY A 141 8.64 24.55 11.85
CA GLY A 141 7.73 25.33 11.01
C GLY A 141 6.33 24.70 10.92
N THR A 142 5.31 25.52 10.69
CA THR A 142 3.92 25.06 10.57
C THR A 142 3.22 25.60 9.32
N VAL A 143 2.55 24.72 8.60
CA VAL A 143 1.65 25.08 7.48
C VAL A 143 0.24 24.60 7.80
N THR A 144 -0.76 25.44 7.57
CA THR A 144 -2.18 25.09 7.78
C THR A 144 -3.01 25.39 6.54
N ASN A 145 -3.94 24.50 6.17
CA ASN A 145 -4.87 24.70 5.07
C ASN A 145 -6.14 23.83 5.15
N SER A 146 -7.09 24.08 4.24
CA SER A 146 -8.40 23.40 4.19
C SER A 146 -8.59 22.48 2.99
N GLY A 147 -7.48 22.05 2.35
CA GLY A 147 -7.50 21.21 1.16
C GLY A 147 -6.22 21.39 0.36
N ALA A 148 -5.64 20.29 -0.10
CA ALA A 148 -4.34 20.29 -0.74
C ALA A 148 -4.31 19.46 -2.02
N GLY A 149 -3.58 19.94 -3.01
CA GLY A 149 -3.23 19.18 -4.21
C GLY A 149 -1.72 19.19 -4.43
N VAL A 150 -1.11 18.01 -4.52
CA VAL A 150 0.30 17.87 -4.92
C VAL A 150 0.33 17.34 -6.35
N GLY A 151 0.70 18.21 -7.28
CA GLY A 151 0.76 17.91 -8.71
C GLY A 151 1.98 17.08 -9.09
N ALA A 152 2.09 16.76 -10.38
CA ALA A 152 3.05 15.78 -10.89
C ALA A 152 4.54 16.14 -10.70
N ASN A 153 4.84 17.43 -10.53
CA ASN A 153 6.19 17.91 -10.24
C ASN A 153 6.22 18.61 -8.86
N GLY A 154 5.27 18.25 -7.99
CA GLY A 154 5.17 18.76 -6.64
C GLY A 154 5.90 17.87 -5.65
N THR A 155 6.67 18.49 -4.76
CA THR A 155 7.26 17.81 -3.61
C THR A 155 6.97 18.62 -2.36
N VAL A 156 6.39 17.96 -1.36
CA VAL A 156 6.21 18.51 -0.02
C VAL A 156 7.03 17.67 0.95
N THR A 157 7.87 18.32 1.74
CA THR A 157 8.69 17.67 2.77
C THR A 157 8.39 18.28 4.12
N VAL A 158 7.99 17.44 5.08
CA VAL A 158 7.82 17.80 6.49
C VAL A 158 8.89 17.08 7.28
N ASP A 159 9.91 17.80 7.71
CA ASP A 159 11.14 17.23 8.24
C ASP A 159 11.51 17.85 9.60
N GLY A 160 11.84 17.01 10.55
CA GLY A 160 12.26 17.40 11.88
C GLY A 160 11.13 17.51 12.90
N ILE A 161 11.49 17.27 14.17
CA ILE A 161 10.57 17.34 15.30
C ILE A 161 9.90 18.72 15.38
N GLY A 162 8.58 18.70 15.52
CA GLY A 162 7.76 19.91 15.65
C GLY A 162 7.38 20.55 14.32
N SER A 163 7.93 20.09 13.19
CA SER A 163 7.48 20.50 11.86
C SER A 163 6.12 19.89 11.56
N VAL A 164 5.14 20.71 11.19
CA VAL A 164 3.75 20.29 11.04
C VAL A 164 3.12 20.80 9.76
N TRP A 165 2.45 19.91 9.04
CA TRP A 165 1.45 20.27 8.04
C TRP A 165 0.05 19.85 8.51
N ASP A 166 -0.80 20.82 8.81
CA ASP A 166 -2.19 20.60 9.25
C ASP A 166 -3.20 20.91 8.13
N ASN A 167 -3.74 19.85 7.53
CA ASN A 167 -4.78 19.88 6.51
C ASN A 167 -6.09 19.24 7.01
N ARG A 168 -6.42 19.34 8.30
CA ARG A 168 -7.61 18.66 8.87
C ARG A 168 -8.95 19.19 8.37
N ALA A 169 -8.99 20.41 7.84
CA ALA A 169 -10.23 20.98 7.30
C ALA A 169 -10.55 20.51 5.86
N GLY A 170 -9.73 19.64 5.25
CA GLY A 170 -9.99 19.09 3.92
C GLY A 170 -9.19 17.84 3.56
N GLY A 171 -9.24 17.47 2.28
CA GLY A 171 -8.52 16.33 1.72
C GLY A 171 -7.13 16.68 1.20
N ILE A 172 -6.23 15.69 1.13
CA ILE A 172 -4.98 15.77 0.36
C ILE A 172 -5.13 14.89 -0.89
N ASP A 173 -5.06 15.50 -2.06
CA ASP A 173 -5.01 14.78 -3.33
C ASP A 173 -3.58 14.80 -3.90
N LEU A 174 -2.92 13.64 -3.89
CA LEU A 174 -1.66 13.44 -4.58
C LEU A 174 -1.94 12.94 -5.99
N ARG A 175 -1.48 13.68 -6.99
CA ARG A 175 -1.27 13.17 -8.35
C ARG A 175 0.13 12.55 -8.40
N ARG A 176 0.92 12.73 -9.46
CA ARG A 176 2.30 12.17 -9.55
C ARG A 176 3.31 12.87 -8.61
N GLY A 177 2.82 13.52 -7.55
CA GLY A 177 3.60 14.28 -6.60
C GLY A 177 4.13 13.43 -5.45
N ALA A 178 5.10 13.97 -4.73
CA ALA A 178 5.75 13.32 -3.61
C ALA A 178 5.45 14.05 -2.29
N LEU A 179 5.17 13.28 -1.25
CA LEU A 179 5.03 13.74 0.13
C LEU A 179 5.99 12.98 1.03
N ASN A 180 6.89 13.68 1.68
CA ASN A 180 7.88 13.08 2.57
C ASN A 180 7.66 13.57 4.00
N ILE A 181 7.55 12.64 4.94
CA ILE A 181 7.45 12.90 6.37
C ILE A 181 8.66 12.25 7.03
N LEU A 182 9.59 13.07 7.48
CA LEU A 182 10.94 12.64 7.85
C LEU A 182 11.33 13.13 9.24
N ASN A 183 12.19 12.37 9.91
CA ASN A 183 12.88 12.74 11.15
C ASN A 183 11.99 13.39 12.25
N GLY A 184 10.77 12.88 12.46
CA GLY A 184 9.86 13.42 13.47
C GLY A 184 8.86 14.46 12.94
N GLY A 185 8.81 14.68 11.63
CA GLY A 185 7.81 15.51 10.98
C GLY A 185 6.40 14.93 11.13
N ARG A 186 5.39 15.80 10.98
CA ARG A 186 3.99 15.39 11.21
C ARG A 186 3.02 15.99 10.20
N ILE A 187 2.15 15.14 9.66
CA ILE A 187 1.04 15.54 8.79
C ILE A 187 -0.29 15.14 9.42
N LEU A 188 -1.28 16.03 9.29
CA LEU A 188 -2.66 15.79 9.65
C LEU A 188 -3.58 16.05 8.45
N SER A 189 -4.51 15.14 8.18
CA SER A 189 -5.51 15.31 7.12
C SER A 189 -6.85 14.71 7.51
N SER A 190 -7.94 15.19 6.91
CA SER A 190 -9.25 14.53 7.08
C SER A 190 -9.39 13.33 6.15
N ASN A 191 -9.03 13.51 4.89
CA ASN A 191 -9.05 12.47 3.86
C ASN A 191 -7.80 12.56 3.00
N ALA A 192 -7.43 11.47 2.35
CA ALA A 192 -6.35 11.48 1.37
C ALA A 192 -6.59 10.51 0.22
N SER A 193 -6.15 10.93 -0.97
CA SER A 193 -6.19 10.15 -2.19
C SER A 193 -4.83 10.20 -2.87
N LEU A 194 -4.23 9.02 -3.08
CA LEU A 194 -3.00 8.84 -3.82
C LEU A 194 -3.39 8.31 -5.21
N GLY A 195 -3.44 9.22 -6.18
CA GLY A 195 -3.81 8.96 -7.56
C GLY A 195 -2.64 8.46 -8.40
N THR A 196 -2.63 8.80 -9.70
CA THR A 196 -1.56 8.40 -10.63
C THR A 196 -0.19 8.87 -10.14
N GLY A 197 0.69 7.93 -9.81
CA GLY A 197 2.09 8.11 -9.44
C GLY A 197 2.31 8.85 -8.12
N GLY A 198 1.27 8.98 -7.28
CA GLY A 198 1.38 9.67 -6.01
C GLY A 198 2.13 8.83 -5.00
N VAL A 199 3.18 9.41 -4.42
CA VAL A 199 4.03 8.71 -3.45
C VAL A 199 4.02 9.45 -2.14
N VAL A 200 3.69 8.75 -1.06
CA VAL A 200 3.88 9.19 0.31
C VAL A 200 4.94 8.32 0.96
N THR A 201 5.93 8.96 1.58
CA THR A 201 6.97 8.30 2.39
C THR A 201 6.88 8.81 3.81
N VAL A 202 6.70 7.90 4.77
CA VAL A 202 6.73 8.17 6.21
C VAL A 202 7.89 7.41 6.80
N ASP A 203 8.98 8.12 7.05
CA ASP A 203 10.28 7.51 7.32
C ASP A 203 10.94 8.12 8.56
N GLY A 204 11.54 7.26 9.37
CA GLY A 204 12.23 7.63 10.59
C GLY A 204 11.32 7.69 11.82
N THR A 205 11.92 7.38 12.97
CA THR A 205 11.22 7.34 14.26
C THR A 205 10.57 8.68 14.59
N GLY A 206 9.28 8.63 14.95
CA GLY A 206 8.49 9.81 15.30
C GLY A 206 7.88 10.55 14.11
N SER A 207 8.24 10.19 12.88
CA SER A 207 7.54 10.69 11.68
C SER A 207 6.13 10.14 11.65
N THR A 208 5.14 11.03 11.58
CA THR A 208 3.73 10.64 11.74
C THR A 208 2.83 11.20 10.65
N TRP A 209 1.93 10.37 10.14
CA TRP A 209 0.77 10.80 9.38
C TRP A 209 -0.52 10.37 10.06
N ILE A 210 -1.38 11.33 10.37
CA ILE A 210 -2.73 11.06 10.87
C ILE A 210 -3.74 11.49 9.81
N ASN A 211 -4.57 10.56 9.35
CA ASN A 211 -5.62 10.79 8.37
C ASN A 211 -6.99 10.33 8.91
N ASP A 212 -7.87 11.25 9.26
CA ASP A 212 -9.01 10.93 10.14
C ASP A 212 -10.02 9.93 9.55
N THR A 213 -10.30 9.96 8.24
CA THR A 213 -11.48 9.29 7.66
C THR A 213 -11.15 8.19 6.67
N PHE A 214 -10.73 8.56 5.45
CA PHE A 214 -10.45 7.60 4.38
C PHE A 214 -9.10 7.88 3.74
N LEU A 215 -8.37 6.80 3.46
CA LEU A 215 -7.18 6.80 2.64
C LEU A 215 -7.40 5.90 1.43
N PHE A 216 -7.36 6.49 0.24
CA PHE A 216 -7.47 5.79 -1.03
C PHE A 216 -6.13 5.77 -1.73
N LEU A 217 -5.67 4.59 -2.16
CA LEU A 217 -4.50 4.44 -3.00
C LEU A 217 -4.93 3.75 -4.28
N GLY A 218 -4.85 4.43 -5.42
CA GLY A 218 -5.13 3.74 -6.67
C GLY A 218 -6.60 3.47 -7.00
N ALA A 219 -7.54 4.23 -6.46
CA ALA A 219 -8.98 3.93 -6.57
C ALA A 219 -9.63 4.28 -7.94
N GLY A 220 -8.91 4.98 -8.83
CA GLY A 220 -9.39 5.44 -10.15
C GLY A 220 -8.70 4.74 -11.32
N ASP A 221 -9.23 4.88 -12.53
CA ASP A 221 -8.56 4.35 -13.72
C ASP A 221 -7.18 4.99 -13.92
N ASP A 222 -6.21 4.17 -14.32
CA ASP A 222 -4.81 4.55 -14.57
C ASP A 222 -4.15 5.28 -13.38
N THR A 223 -4.56 4.91 -12.16
CA THR A 223 -3.94 5.36 -10.91
C THR A 223 -3.03 4.28 -10.31
N ASN A 224 -1.97 4.70 -9.65
CA ASN A 224 -0.92 3.84 -9.05
C ASN A 224 -0.32 4.53 -7.82
N GLY A 225 -1.15 4.74 -6.80
CA GLY A 225 -0.75 5.43 -5.57
C GLY A 225 0.05 4.52 -4.65
N THR A 226 1.10 5.05 -4.02
CA THR A 226 2.03 4.30 -3.17
C THR A 226 2.23 4.97 -1.83
N LEU A 227 2.12 4.19 -0.75
CA LEU A 227 2.50 4.59 0.60
C LEU A 227 3.64 3.70 1.10
N ASN A 228 4.76 4.31 1.47
CA ASN A 228 5.90 3.65 2.09
C ASN A 228 6.01 4.10 3.55
N ILE A 229 6.12 3.14 4.47
CA ILE A 229 6.33 3.38 5.90
C ILE A 229 7.59 2.61 6.31
N SER A 230 8.60 3.32 6.78
CA SER A 230 9.92 2.75 7.08
C SER A 230 10.60 3.37 8.31
N ASP A 231 11.63 2.70 8.81
CA ASP A 231 12.55 3.18 9.86
C ASP A 231 11.86 3.74 11.13
N GLY A 232 10.72 3.14 11.52
CA GLY A 232 9.95 3.56 12.69
C GLY A 232 8.90 4.65 12.41
N GLY A 233 8.61 4.93 11.14
CA GLY A 233 7.51 5.80 10.72
C GLY A 233 6.14 5.23 11.09
N ALA A 234 5.17 6.10 11.35
CA ALA A 234 3.84 5.69 11.77
C ALA A 234 2.72 6.38 10.99
N VAL A 235 1.78 5.60 10.48
CA VAL A 235 0.55 6.09 9.85
C VAL A 235 -0.65 5.63 10.66
N THR A 236 -1.53 6.54 11.02
CA THR A 236 -2.84 6.25 11.60
C THR A 236 -3.92 6.78 10.68
N THR A 237 -4.87 5.95 10.31
CA THR A 237 -5.97 6.34 9.42
C THR A 237 -7.30 5.71 9.80
N GLY A 238 -8.42 6.23 9.28
CA GLY A 238 -9.71 5.54 9.36
C GLY A 238 -9.73 4.28 8.48
N ASN A 239 -10.57 4.24 7.45
CA ASN A 239 -10.58 3.10 6.51
C ASN A 239 -9.59 3.30 5.36
N VAL A 240 -9.01 2.19 4.89
CA VAL A 240 -8.08 2.17 3.76
C VAL A 240 -8.62 1.31 2.64
N SER A 241 -8.52 1.82 1.40
CA SER A 241 -8.75 1.05 0.18
C SER A 241 -7.52 1.14 -0.71
N VAL A 242 -7.02 -0.03 -1.11
CA VAL A 242 -5.80 -0.17 -1.92
C VAL A 242 -6.17 -0.81 -3.25
N GLY A 243 -5.95 -0.10 -4.35
CA GLY A 243 -6.41 -0.49 -5.68
C GLY A 243 -7.85 -0.09 -5.97
N ALA A 244 -8.33 -0.38 -7.18
CA ALA A 244 -9.66 0.01 -7.63
C ALA A 244 -10.68 -1.13 -7.56
N VAL A 245 -11.94 -0.75 -7.29
CA VAL A 245 -13.10 -1.65 -7.28
C VAL A 245 -13.59 -1.97 -8.69
N GLY A 246 -14.06 -3.22 -8.90
CA GLY A 246 -14.71 -3.64 -10.14
C GLY A 246 -13.75 -3.74 -11.33
N SER A 247 -14.16 -3.22 -12.49
CA SER A 247 -13.40 -3.32 -13.76
C SER A 247 -12.39 -2.18 -13.98
N ARG A 248 -12.13 -1.36 -12.96
CA ARG A 248 -11.22 -0.22 -13.06
C ARG A 248 -9.76 -0.68 -13.07
N SER A 249 -8.88 0.03 -13.79
CA SER A 249 -7.46 -0.33 -13.95
C SER A 249 -6.56 0.16 -12.80
N GLY A 250 -7.10 0.92 -11.86
CA GLY A 250 -6.34 1.49 -10.76
C GLY A 250 -5.68 0.45 -9.86
N SER A 251 -4.40 0.67 -9.58
CA SER A 251 -3.57 -0.13 -8.69
C SER A 251 -3.12 0.72 -7.50
N GLY A 252 -2.94 0.12 -6.33
CA GLY A 252 -2.43 0.82 -5.16
C GLY A 252 -1.41 -0.06 -4.46
N SER A 253 -0.42 0.54 -3.80
CA SER A 253 0.52 -0.22 -2.99
C SER A 253 0.76 0.43 -1.63
N ILE A 254 0.81 -0.41 -0.61
CA ILE A 254 1.30 -0.03 0.72
C ILE A 254 2.46 -0.93 1.04
N THR A 255 3.54 -0.35 1.56
CA THR A 255 4.66 -1.08 2.14
C THR A 255 4.87 -0.62 3.58
N VAL A 256 4.88 -1.58 4.52
CA VAL A 256 5.27 -1.37 5.91
C VAL A 256 6.53 -2.17 6.18
N ASP A 257 7.66 -1.47 6.37
CA ASP A 257 9.00 -2.06 6.39
C ASP A 257 9.78 -1.66 7.63
N GLY A 258 10.30 -2.64 8.35
CA GLY A 258 11.23 -2.41 9.46
C GLY A 258 10.54 -2.36 10.83
N THR A 259 11.30 -2.74 11.86
CA THR A 259 10.86 -2.73 13.25
C THR A 259 10.38 -1.34 13.66
N GLY A 260 9.20 -1.27 14.27
CA GLY A 260 8.60 -0.02 14.73
C GLY A 260 7.84 0.76 13.65
N SER A 261 7.96 0.38 12.38
CA SER A 261 7.12 0.94 11.30
C SER A 261 5.70 0.41 11.43
N THR A 262 4.72 1.32 11.49
CA THR A 262 3.33 0.95 11.80
C THR A 262 2.31 1.59 10.87
N LEU A 263 1.33 0.78 10.46
CA LEU A 263 0.07 1.25 9.90
C LEU A 263 -1.08 0.84 10.83
N SER A 264 -1.73 1.82 11.45
CA SER A 264 -2.92 1.61 12.26
C SER A 264 -4.15 2.11 11.52
N SER A 265 -5.18 1.26 11.39
CA SER A 265 -6.42 1.67 10.74
C SER A 265 -7.69 1.04 11.33
N SER A 266 -8.87 1.56 10.98
CA SER A 266 -10.12 0.89 11.31
C SER A 266 -10.22 -0.46 10.59
N GLY A 267 -9.99 -0.45 9.28
CA GLY A 267 -9.89 -1.64 8.45
C GLY A 267 -9.17 -1.35 7.15
N ILE A 268 -8.73 -2.40 6.46
CA ILE A 268 -8.10 -2.33 5.15
C ILE A 268 -8.82 -3.26 4.19
N THR A 269 -9.20 -2.74 3.03
CA THR A 269 -9.57 -3.56 1.87
C THR A 269 -8.52 -3.42 0.78
N VAL A 270 -7.86 -4.54 0.46
CA VAL A 270 -6.94 -4.66 -0.67
C VAL A 270 -7.75 -5.15 -1.86
N GLU A 271 -8.11 -4.26 -2.78
CA GLU A 271 -8.86 -4.58 -4.00
C GLU A 271 -7.99 -5.35 -5.02
N ASN A 272 -8.58 -5.87 -6.09
CA ASN A 272 -7.96 -6.81 -7.04
C ASN A 272 -6.54 -6.43 -7.53
N ASN A 273 -6.31 -5.14 -7.83
CA ASN A 273 -5.01 -4.62 -8.30
C ASN A 273 -4.22 -3.91 -7.19
N GLY A 274 -4.64 -4.07 -5.94
CA GLY A 274 -3.98 -3.56 -4.75
C GLY A 274 -2.94 -4.54 -4.22
N SER A 275 -1.88 -3.99 -3.63
CA SER A 275 -0.86 -4.76 -2.91
C SER A 275 -0.63 -4.16 -1.52
N LEU A 276 -0.52 -5.02 -0.51
CA LEU A 276 -0.04 -4.68 0.82
C LEU A 276 1.15 -5.56 1.16
N ASP A 277 2.32 -4.94 1.26
CA ASP A 277 3.57 -5.62 1.58
C ASP A 277 3.98 -5.30 3.02
N ILE A 278 4.20 -6.33 3.83
CA ILE A 278 4.53 -6.19 5.26
C ILE A 278 5.80 -6.98 5.53
N LYS A 279 6.89 -6.29 5.87
CA LYS A 279 8.22 -6.90 5.91
C LYS A 279 9.08 -6.41 7.06
N ASN A 280 10.08 -7.21 7.41
CA ASN A 280 11.11 -6.90 8.39
C ASN A 280 10.52 -6.38 9.72
N GLU A 281 9.54 -7.10 10.28
CA GLU A 281 8.82 -6.74 11.52
C GLU A 281 7.95 -5.47 11.43
N GLY A 282 7.70 -4.95 10.22
CA GLY A 282 6.66 -3.97 9.97
C GLY A 282 5.30 -4.48 10.46
N THR A 283 4.51 -3.61 11.08
CA THR A 283 3.27 -4.01 11.76
C THR A 283 2.04 -3.28 11.22
N VAL A 284 1.00 -4.04 10.88
CA VAL A 284 -0.33 -3.55 10.55
C VAL A 284 -1.29 -3.83 11.71
N ASN A 285 -1.94 -2.80 12.24
CA ASN A 285 -2.85 -2.89 13.38
C ASN A 285 -4.25 -2.42 12.97
N LEU A 286 -5.22 -3.33 12.97
CA LEU A 286 -6.58 -3.09 12.50
C LEU A 286 -7.56 -3.24 13.66
N ALA A 287 -8.48 -2.28 13.78
CA ALA A 287 -9.54 -2.36 14.79
C ALA A 287 -10.65 -3.36 14.41
N ASP A 288 -10.82 -3.61 13.11
CA ASP A 288 -11.87 -4.45 12.56
C ASP A 288 -11.25 -5.52 11.63
N HIS A 289 -11.24 -5.30 10.31
CA HIS A 289 -10.95 -6.35 9.34
C HIS A 289 -9.77 -6.04 8.41
N LEU A 290 -9.11 -7.11 7.95
CA LEU A 290 -8.34 -7.14 6.71
C LEU A 290 -9.12 -7.92 5.65
N ARG A 291 -9.52 -7.27 4.56
CA ARG A 291 -10.19 -7.93 3.42
C ARG A 291 -9.27 -7.93 2.21
N VAL A 292 -8.96 -9.11 1.69
CA VAL A 292 -7.99 -9.31 0.62
C VAL A 292 -8.71 -9.78 -0.63
N ARG A 293 -8.66 -9.00 -1.70
CA ARG A 293 -9.08 -9.38 -3.06
C ARG A 293 -7.91 -9.28 -4.05
N GLY A 294 -6.97 -8.38 -3.77
CA GLY A 294 -5.66 -8.32 -4.44
C GLY A 294 -4.64 -9.20 -3.73
N SER A 295 -3.49 -8.61 -3.41
CA SER A 295 -2.35 -9.34 -2.85
C SER A 295 -1.91 -8.75 -1.51
N VAL A 296 -1.71 -9.63 -0.53
CA VAL A 296 -0.98 -9.35 0.70
C VAL A 296 0.27 -10.22 0.70
N ASN A 297 1.45 -9.59 0.74
CA ASN A 297 2.73 -10.29 0.77
C ASN A 297 3.45 -10.00 2.08
N MET A 298 3.84 -11.06 2.78
CA MET A 298 4.51 -10.96 4.07
C MET A 298 5.98 -11.44 3.97
N SER A 299 6.90 -10.73 4.61
CA SER A 299 8.29 -11.17 4.74
C SER A 299 8.79 -10.84 6.14
N ASN A 300 8.41 -11.71 7.09
CA ASN A 300 8.51 -11.49 8.53
C ASN A 300 7.68 -10.28 9.00
N GLY A 301 6.50 -10.08 8.39
CA GLY A 301 5.55 -9.04 8.77
C GLY A 301 4.62 -9.47 9.93
N ILE A 302 3.98 -8.50 10.56
CA ILE A 302 2.99 -8.74 11.63
C ILE A 302 1.66 -8.06 11.26
N VAL A 303 0.57 -8.84 11.28
CA VAL A 303 -0.79 -8.35 11.15
C VAL A 303 -1.54 -8.59 12.46
N ASN A 304 -2.15 -7.56 13.01
CA ASN A 304 -3.08 -7.65 14.13
C ASN A 304 -4.45 -7.18 13.64
N ALA A 305 -5.45 -8.06 13.64
CA ALA A 305 -6.81 -7.73 13.20
C ALA A 305 -7.84 -8.53 14.01
N PHE A 306 -9.11 -8.13 13.98
CA PHE A 306 -10.17 -8.93 14.59
C PHE A 306 -10.47 -10.16 13.73
N HIS A 307 -10.60 -9.98 12.41
CA HIS A 307 -10.66 -11.09 11.46
C HIS A 307 -10.00 -10.73 10.10
N LEU A 308 -9.58 -11.75 9.36
CA LEU A 308 -9.03 -11.65 8.01
C LEU A 308 -9.87 -12.46 7.03
N GLU A 309 -10.35 -11.83 5.96
CA GLU A 309 -11.03 -12.50 4.86
C GLU A 309 -10.16 -12.46 3.60
N ASN A 310 -9.78 -13.63 3.11
CA ASN A 310 -9.00 -13.77 1.90
C ASN A 310 -9.85 -14.29 0.74
N PHE A 311 -10.03 -13.45 -0.27
CA PHE A 311 -10.62 -13.77 -1.58
C PHE A 311 -9.58 -13.62 -2.71
N GLY A 312 -8.35 -13.24 -2.36
CA GLY A 312 -7.26 -12.93 -3.30
C GLY A 312 -6.06 -13.80 -2.99
N GLN A 313 -4.91 -13.17 -2.76
CA GLN A 313 -3.67 -13.84 -2.42
C GLN A 313 -3.15 -13.35 -1.07
N LEU A 314 -2.95 -14.28 -0.14
CA LEU A 314 -2.23 -14.07 1.10
C LEU A 314 -0.99 -14.96 1.07
N LYS A 315 0.19 -14.34 0.94
CA LYS A 315 1.46 -15.06 0.78
C LYS A 315 2.51 -14.57 1.76
N GLY A 316 3.54 -15.37 1.97
CA GLY A 316 4.73 -14.90 2.68
C GLY A 316 4.98 -15.55 4.04
N THR A 317 6.00 -15.03 4.73
CA THR A 317 6.32 -15.40 6.11
C THR A 317 5.88 -14.32 7.10
N GLY A 318 5.46 -14.73 8.29
CA GLY A 318 5.14 -13.79 9.36
C GLY A 318 4.11 -14.31 10.36
N ILE A 319 3.47 -13.36 11.04
CA ILE A 319 2.48 -13.62 12.08
C ILE A 319 1.20 -12.86 11.75
N ILE A 320 0.07 -13.59 11.75
CA ILE A 320 -1.27 -13.04 11.65
C ILE A 320 -1.97 -13.34 12.97
N ASN A 321 -2.21 -12.31 13.77
CA ASN A 321 -3.01 -12.38 14.99
C ASN A 321 -4.46 -12.04 14.65
N ALA A 322 -5.18 -13.01 14.07
CA ALA A 322 -6.59 -12.92 13.70
C ALA A 322 -7.12 -14.32 13.34
N ASP A 323 -8.44 -14.48 13.38
CA ASP A 323 -9.09 -15.60 12.67
C ASP A 323 -9.03 -15.35 11.15
N VAL A 324 -8.70 -16.38 10.38
CA VAL A 324 -8.51 -16.31 8.93
C VAL A 324 -9.58 -17.14 8.22
N PHE A 325 -10.38 -16.48 7.39
CA PHE A 325 -11.33 -17.09 6.48
C PHE A 325 -10.78 -17.03 5.05
N ASN A 326 -10.63 -18.18 4.40
CA ASN A 326 -10.00 -18.31 3.08
C ASN A 326 -10.94 -18.87 2.01
N GLU A 327 -11.24 -18.05 1.00
CA GLU A 327 -11.81 -18.41 -0.30
C GLU A 327 -10.84 -18.12 -1.46
N GLY A 328 -9.65 -17.62 -1.15
CA GLY A 328 -8.59 -17.32 -2.12
C GLY A 328 -7.42 -18.28 -1.98
N LEU A 329 -6.22 -17.79 -2.32
CA LEU A 329 -4.97 -18.53 -2.14
C LEU A 329 -4.27 -18.09 -0.86
N VAL A 330 -3.92 -19.07 -0.03
CA VAL A 330 -2.92 -18.92 1.04
C VAL A 330 -1.68 -19.70 0.65
N GLY A 331 -0.53 -19.03 0.60
CA GLY A 331 0.77 -19.64 0.27
C GLY A 331 1.81 -19.21 1.30
N PRO A 332 2.09 -20.00 2.33
CA PRO A 332 3.17 -19.70 3.26
C PRO A 332 4.50 -19.49 2.53
N GLY A 333 5.34 -18.61 3.05
CA GLY A 333 6.66 -18.32 2.48
C GLY A 333 6.69 -17.26 1.37
N GLN A 334 7.88 -16.69 1.15
CA GLN A 334 8.31 -16.26 -0.19
C GLN A 334 8.91 -17.46 -0.95
N SER A 335 8.43 -18.64 -0.54
CA SER A 335 8.72 -19.98 -1.00
C SER A 335 10.20 -20.36 -0.95
N PRO A 336 10.64 -21.23 -0.01
CA PRO A 336 9.90 -21.76 1.13
C PRO A 336 9.79 -20.82 2.36
N GLY A 337 8.86 -21.07 3.28
CA GLY A 337 8.74 -20.35 4.55
C GLY A 337 7.58 -20.76 5.47
N VAL A 338 7.53 -20.14 6.66
CA VAL A 338 6.47 -20.38 7.66
C VAL A 338 5.53 -19.18 7.76
N LEU A 339 4.22 -19.44 7.66
CA LEU A 339 3.17 -18.49 8.01
C LEU A 339 2.48 -18.94 9.30
N ASN A 340 2.42 -18.05 10.30
CA ASN A 340 1.78 -18.34 11.58
C ASN A 340 0.46 -17.59 11.69
N ILE A 341 -0.62 -18.31 11.97
CA ILE A 341 -1.95 -17.79 12.28
C ILE A 341 -2.20 -18.03 13.77
N ASN A 342 -2.23 -16.96 14.54
CA ASN A 342 -2.59 -16.96 15.94
C ASN A 342 -4.11 -16.73 16.08
N GLY A 343 -4.88 -17.76 15.70
CA GLY A 343 -6.33 -17.77 15.61
C GLY A 343 -6.81 -19.05 14.92
N ASP A 344 -8.09 -19.08 14.53
CA ASP A 344 -8.65 -20.15 13.73
C ASP A 344 -8.38 -19.94 12.23
N PHE A 345 -8.23 -21.02 11.48
CA PHE A 345 -8.14 -21.03 10.01
C PHE A 345 -9.33 -21.79 9.42
N SER A 346 -10.11 -21.15 8.56
CA SER A 346 -11.24 -21.77 7.88
C SER A 346 -11.10 -21.60 6.37
N GLN A 347 -10.80 -22.69 5.66
CA GLN A 347 -10.81 -22.71 4.21
C GLN A 347 -12.15 -23.21 3.67
N THR A 348 -12.65 -22.57 2.62
CA THR A 348 -13.88 -23.00 1.92
C THR A 348 -13.54 -23.84 0.69
N VAL A 349 -14.59 -24.31 0.01
CA VAL A 349 -14.49 -25.06 -1.26
C VAL A 349 -13.81 -24.27 -2.39
N ASP A 350 -13.83 -22.93 -2.32
CA ASP A 350 -13.19 -22.06 -3.32
C ASP A 350 -11.73 -21.74 -2.95
N GLY A 351 -11.32 -22.01 -1.70
CA GLY A 351 -9.98 -21.72 -1.21
C GLY A 351 -8.92 -22.72 -1.67
N THR A 352 -7.67 -22.24 -1.71
CA THR A 352 -6.47 -23.03 -2.01
C THR A 352 -5.40 -22.79 -0.95
N LEU A 353 -4.83 -23.87 -0.41
CA LEU A 353 -3.58 -23.85 0.32
C LEU A 353 -2.47 -24.31 -0.62
N SER A 354 -1.49 -23.45 -0.89
CA SER A 354 -0.34 -23.75 -1.75
C SER A 354 0.92 -23.95 -0.90
N ILE A 355 1.65 -25.04 -1.17
CA ILE A 355 2.82 -25.47 -0.40
C ILE A 355 3.95 -25.84 -1.38
N GLU A 356 5.12 -25.26 -1.21
CA GLU A 356 6.31 -25.56 -2.00
C GLU A 356 7.31 -26.40 -1.20
N LEU A 357 7.84 -27.46 -1.84
CA LEU A 357 8.80 -28.40 -1.25
C LEU A 357 10.14 -28.35 -2.01
N GLY A 358 11.14 -27.71 -1.41
CA GLY A 358 12.51 -27.61 -1.93
C GLY A 358 13.53 -28.54 -1.25
N GLY A 359 13.17 -29.15 -0.13
CA GLY A 359 14.04 -29.99 0.69
C GLY A 359 13.31 -30.57 1.90
N LEU A 360 14.03 -31.03 2.92
CA LEU A 360 13.47 -31.75 4.08
C LEU A 360 13.40 -30.91 5.36
N PHE A 361 13.97 -29.69 5.37
CA PHE A 361 13.95 -28.82 6.55
C PHE A 361 12.74 -27.88 6.55
N SER A 362 11.86 -28.06 7.54
CA SER A 362 10.66 -27.25 7.76
C SER A 362 10.95 -25.75 7.78
N GLY A 363 10.17 -24.97 7.03
CA GLY A 363 10.24 -23.51 7.01
C GLY A 363 11.48 -22.89 6.36
N ALA A 364 12.53 -23.67 6.15
CA ALA A 364 13.75 -23.25 5.45
C ALA A 364 13.81 -23.80 4.02
N GLU A 365 13.32 -25.02 3.83
CA GLU A 365 13.33 -25.74 2.56
C GLU A 365 11.94 -26.18 2.11
N TYR A 366 10.91 -26.09 2.96
CA TYR A 366 9.53 -26.30 2.52
C TYR A 366 8.54 -25.45 3.32
N ASP A 367 7.38 -25.19 2.73
CA ASP A 367 6.35 -24.32 3.31
C ASP A 367 5.57 -24.96 4.45
N VAL A 368 5.22 -24.13 5.43
CA VAL A 368 4.41 -24.55 6.58
C VAL A 368 3.37 -23.50 6.95
N LEU A 369 2.13 -23.95 7.14
CA LEU A 369 1.08 -23.18 7.79
C LEU A 369 0.92 -23.62 9.25
N ASN A 370 1.29 -22.75 10.19
CA ASN A 370 1.07 -22.99 11.61
C ASN A 370 -0.19 -22.27 12.07
N VAL A 371 -1.17 -22.99 12.60
CA VAL A 371 -2.40 -22.45 13.15
C VAL A 371 -2.41 -22.74 14.65
N SER A 372 -2.62 -21.72 15.49
CA SER A 372 -2.66 -21.92 16.94
C SER A 372 -4.01 -22.43 17.45
N GLY A 373 -5.09 -22.17 16.70
CA GLY A 373 -6.45 -22.64 16.97
C GLY A 373 -6.86 -23.76 16.04
N ASN A 374 -8.15 -23.82 15.70
CA ASN A 374 -8.72 -24.84 14.84
C ASN A 374 -8.41 -24.58 13.36
N ALA A 375 -8.16 -25.63 12.58
CA ALA A 375 -8.08 -25.55 11.13
C ALA A 375 -9.21 -26.38 10.49
N THR A 376 -10.13 -25.70 9.80
CA THR A 376 -11.19 -26.33 8.99
C THR A 376 -10.77 -26.33 7.53
N LEU A 377 -10.67 -27.52 6.94
CA LEU A 377 -10.16 -27.78 5.60
C LEU A 377 -11.30 -28.09 4.62
N ALA A 378 -11.17 -27.55 3.41
CA ALA A 378 -12.00 -27.79 2.24
C ALA A 378 -11.22 -27.33 0.99
N GLY A 379 -11.80 -27.46 -0.21
CA GLY A 379 -11.22 -26.89 -1.43
C GLY A 379 -9.93 -27.59 -1.84
N ILE A 380 -8.92 -26.81 -2.23
CA ILE A 380 -7.71 -27.33 -2.88
C ILE A 380 -6.51 -27.33 -1.93
N LEU A 381 -5.78 -28.45 -1.89
CA LEU A 381 -4.38 -28.48 -1.48
C LEU A 381 -3.52 -28.59 -2.74
N ASP A 382 -2.66 -27.60 -2.94
CA ASP A 382 -1.73 -27.49 -4.07
C ASP A 382 -0.30 -27.64 -3.55
N VAL A 383 0.43 -28.65 -4.04
CA VAL A 383 1.79 -28.96 -3.59
C VAL A 383 2.72 -29.03 -4.78
N ASP A 384 3.68 -28.12 -4.83
CA ASP A 384 4.69 -28.04 -5.88
C ASP A 384 6.10 -28.39 -5.37
N LEU A 385 6.94 -28.90 -6.27
CA LEU A 385 8.37 -29.06 -6.00
C LEU A 385 9.09 -27.76 -6.32
N PHE A 386 10.02 -27.37 -5.47
CA PHE A 386 10.74 -26.11 -5.56
C PHE A 386 12.24 -26.33 -5.81
N ASP A 387 12.88 -25.39 -6.49
CA ASP A 387 14.32 -25.40 -6.74
C ASP A 387 15.01 -24.36 -5.84
N LEU A 388 15.77 -24.82 -4.84
CA LEU A 388 16.56 -23.96 -3.95
C LEU A 388 17.89 -23.49 -4.58
N GLY A 389 18.10 -23.72 -5.87
CA GLY A 389 19.31 -23.39 -6.63
C GLY A 389 20.21 -24.59 -6.94
N SER A 390 19.80 -25.81 -6.57
CA SER A 390 20.52 -27.06 -6.85
C SER A 390 19.82 -27.96 -7.87
N GLY A 391 18.76 -27.47 -8.51
CA GLY A 391 17.83 -28.24 -9.31
C GLY A 391 16.57 -28.57 -8.53
N LEU A 392 15.50 -28.87 -9.27
CA LEU A 392 14.19 -29.21 -8.73
C LEU A 392 14.31 -30.34 -7.70
N PHE A 393 13.72 -30.13 -6.53
CA PHE A 393 13.73 -31.12 -5.46
C PHE A 393 13.15 -32.46 -5.92
N THR A 394 13.80 -33.57 -5.56
CA THR A 394 13.33 -34.92 -5.86
C THR A 394 13.10 -35.69 -4.54
N PRO A 395 11.87 -35.75 -4.04
CA PRO A 395 11.56 -36.47 -2.82
C PRO A 395 11.91 -37.97 -2.93
N SER A 396 12.38 -38.56 -1.83
CA SER A 396 12.76 -39.98 -1.76
C SER A 396 11.71 -40.79 -1.02
N LEU A 397 11.65 -42.11 -1.24
CA LEU A 397 10.77 -43.00 -0.49
C LEU A 397 10.98 -42.81 1.03
N GLY A 398 9.90 -42.54 1.76
CA GLY A 398 9.91 -42.29 3.19
C GLY A 398 10.20 -40.84 3.60
N SER A 399 10.39 -39.92 2.65
CA SER A 399 10.39 -38.48 2.95
C SER A 399 9.01 -38.06 3.48
N THR A 400 9.00 -37.22 4.52
CA THR A 400 7.78 -36.72 5.17
C THR A 400 7.84 -35.21 5.35
N PHE A 401 6.69 -34.55 5.24
CA PHE A 401 6.55 -33.09 5.32
C PHE A 401 5.34 -32.76 6.19
N ASP A 402 5.58 -32.10 7.32
CA ASP A 402 4.53 -31.55 8.18
C ASP A 402 4.19 -30.16 7.67
N ILE A 403 3.14 -30.07 6.86
CA ILE A 403 2.82 -28.87 6.06
C ILE A 403 1.79 -27.97 6.74
N LEU A 404 1.03 -28.53 7.69
CA LEU A 404 0.09 -27.78 8.51
C LEU A 404 0.02 -28.36 9.91
N THR A 405 0.05 -27.49 10.92
CA THR A 405 -0.25 -27.82 12.32
C THR A 405 -1.41 -26.99 12.83
N ALA A 406 -2.30 -27.57 13.62
CA ALA A 406 -3.44 -26.87 14.26
C ALA A 406 -3.72 -27.44 15.65
N GLU A 407 -4.48 -26.75 16.50
CA GLU A 407 -5.01 -27.34 17.74
C GLU A 407 -5.92 -28.53 17.44
N THR A 408 -6.80 -28.39 16.44
CA THR A 408 -7.64 -29.46 15.93
C THR A 408 -7.86 -29.30 14.44
N LEU A 409 -7.81 -30.41 13.69
CA LEU A 409 -8.15 -30.47 12.27
C LEU A 409 -9.60 -30.93 12.06
N PHE A 410 -10.34 -30.17 11.23
CA PHE A 410 -11.68 -30.52 10.77
C PHE A 410 -11.72 -30.59 9.25
N GLY A 411 -12.51 -31.53 8.71
CA GLY A 411 -12.68 -31.69 7.28
C GLY A 411 -11.47 -32.27 6.55
N GLU A 412 -11.54 -32.29 5.23
CA GLU A 412 -10.50 -32.77 4.32
C GLU A 412 -10.48 -31.85 3.09
N PHE A 413 -9.37 -31.83 2.35
CA PHE A 413 -9.35 -31.15 1.05
C PHE A 413 -10.18 -31.92 0.02
N ASP A 414 -10.97 -31.19 -0.77
CA ASP A 414 -11.82 -31.76 -1.83
C ASP A 414 -10.98 -32.18 -3.04
N ILE A 415 -9.89 -31.46 -3.31
CA ILE A 415 -9.01 -31.67 -4.47
C ILE A 415 -7.56 -31.61 -4.01
N LEU A 416 -6.78 -32.60 -4.44
CA LEU A 416 -5.34 -32.66 -4.25
C LEU A 416 -4.65 -32.43 -5.60
N THR A 417 -3.93 -31.31 -5.73
CA THR A 417 -3.06 -31.01 -6.87
C THR A 417 -1.63 -31.22 -6.40
N LEU A 418 -1.09 -32.43 -6.56
CA LEU A 418 0.21 -32.80 -6.01
C LEU A 418 1.24 -32.94 -7.13
N ALA A 419 2.44 -32.43 -6.90
CA ALA A 419 3.56 -32.56 -7.83
C ALA A 419 3.81 -34.02 -8.21
N THR A 420 4.09 -34.27 -9.49
CA THR A 420 4.33 -35.64 -9.97
C THR A 420 5.64 -36.19 -9.42
N LEU A 421 5.57 -37.37 -8.79
CA LEU A 421 6.75 -38.10 -8.35
C LEU A 421 7.22 -39.08 -9.43
N GLY A 422 8.54 -39.19 -9.58
CA GLY A 422 9.17 -40.18 -10.46
C GLY A 422 9.29 -41.56 -9.79
N ASN A 423 9.86 -42.52 -10.53
CA ASN A 423 10.35 -43.81 -9.99
C ASN A 423 9.31 -44.72 -9.31
N GLY A 424 8.03 -44.60 -9.69
CA GLY A 424 6.97 -45.41 -9.08
C GLY A 424 6.71 -45.04 -7.62
N LEU A 425 6.94 -43.77 -7.28
CA LEU A 425 6.55 -43.19 -6.00
C LEU A 425 5.20 -42.50 -6.12
N ASP A 426 4.50 -42.36 -5.01
CA ASP A 426 3.23 -41.66 -4.89
C ASP A 426 3.17 -40.90 -3.57
N TRP A 427 2.23 -39.97 -3.47
CA TRP A 427 1.97 -39.21 -2.26
C TRP A 427 0.93 -39.89 -1.38
N GLU A 428 1.17 -39.89 -0.07
CA GLU A 428 0.18 -40.24 0.94
C GLU A 428 -0.05 -39.02 1.85
N LEU A 429 -1.30 -38.57 1.94
CA LEU A 429 -1.71 -37.48 2.83
C LEU A 429 -2.32 -38.07 4.10
N ASN A 430 -1.72 -37.76 5.24
CA ASN A 430 -2.11 -38.27 6.55
C ASN A 430 -2.62 -37.14 7.46
N TYR A 431 -3.82 -37.32 7.99
CA TYR A 431 -4.41 -36.46 9.01
C TYR A 431 -4.12 -37.06 10.38
N LEU A 432 -3.04 -36.61 11.01
CA LEU A 432 -2.56 -37.12 12.28
C LEU A 432 -3.27 -36.38 13.41
N VAL A 433 -4.41 -36.92 13.84
CA VAL A 433 -5.21 -36.37 14.94
C VAL A 433 -4.70 -36.92 16.28
N ASP A 434 -4.41 -36.03 17.22
CA ASP A 434 -4.07 -36.40 18.60
C ASP A 434 -5.30 -36.25 19.50
N GLU A 435 -6.00 -37.37 19.73
CA GLU A 435 -7.24 -37.43 20.52
C GLU A 435 -7.07 -36.92 21.97
N PHE A 436 -5.84 -36.86 22.48
CA PHE A 436 -5.50 -36.36 23.82
C PHE A 436 -4.50 -35.21 23.81
N GLY A 437 -4.09 -34.74 22.64
CA GLY A 437 -3.04 -33.75 22.45
C GLY A 437 -3.54 -32.33 22.32
N THR A 438 -2.58 -31.42 22.10
CA THR A 438 -2.82 -30.00 21.81
C THR A 438 -2.51 -29.64 20.36
N THR A 439 -2.11 -30.60 19.52
CA THR A 439 -1.65 -30.31 18.16
C THR A 439 -1.89 -31.49 17.21
N ASP A 440 -2.77 -31.26 16.25
CA ASP A 440 -2.97 -32.09 15.08
C ASP A 440 -2.02 -31.69 13.96
N VAL A 441 -1.65 -32.65 13.11
CA VAL A 441 -0.68 -32.45 12.02
C VAL A 441 -1.22 -33.01 10.71
N LEU A 442 -1.16 -32.20 9.65
CA LEU A 442 -1.32 -32.67 8.29
C LEU A 442 0.07 -33.00 7.72
N ARG A 443 0.29 -34.28 7.44
CA ARG A 443 1.58 -34.79 6.96
C ARG A 443 1.46 -35.35 5.56
N LEU A 444 2.30 -34.86 4.66
CA LEU A 444 2.53 -35.46 3.35
C LEU A 444 3.71 -36.46 3.44
N SER A 445 3.55 -37.66 2.90
CA SER A 445 4.56 -38.71 2.91
C SER A 445 4.78 -39.29 1.52
N VAL A 446 6.03 -39.62 1.20
CA VAL A 446 6.37 -40.29 -0.06
C VAL A 446 6.35 -41.79 0.14
N VAL A 447 5.45 -42.46 -0.58
CA VAL A 447 5.25 -43.91 -0.52
C VAL A 447 5.56 -44.57 -1.86
N SER A 448 5.62 -45.90 -1.89
CA SER A 448 5.65 -46.63 -3.15
C SER A 448 4.26 -46.57 -3.79
N ALA A 449 4.20 -46.24 -5.09
CA ALA A 449 2.96 -46.26 -5.83
C ALA A 449 2.32 -47.65 -5.77
N VAL A 450 1.04 -47.70 -5.41
CA VAL A 450 0.29 -48.97 -5.40
C VAL A 450 -0.04 -49.34 -6.85
N PRO A 451 0.40 -50.50 -7.37
CA PRO A 451 0.08 -50.89 -8.73
C PRO A 451 -1.43 -51.06 -8.87
N VAL A 452 -2.05 -50.38 -9.84
CA VAL A 452 -3.48 -50.58 -10.15
C VAL A 452 -3.67 -52.07 -10.49
N PRO A 453 -4.55 -52.82 -9.80
CA PRO A 453 -4.67 -54.26 -10.01
C PRO A 453 -4.94 -54.56 -11.49
N ALA A 454 -4.25 -55.55 -12.05
CA ALA A 454 -4.42 -55.98 -13.44
C ALA A 454 -5.89 -56.31 -13.81
N ALA A 455 -6.75 -56.55 -12.81
CA ALA A 455 -8.18 -56.71 -12.96
C ALA A 455 -8.89 -55.48 -13.58
N VAL A 456 -8.43 -54.25 -13.31
CA VAL A 456 -9.02 -53.03 -13.89
C VAL A 456 -8.75 -52.96 -15.40
N TRP A 457 -7.56 -53.37 -15.83
CA TRP A 457 -7.25 -53.56 -17.26
C TRP A 457 -8.01 -54.74 -17.89
N LEU A 458 -8.29 -55.80 -17.11
CA LEU A 458 -9.05 -56.96 -17.57
C LEU A 458 -10.54 -56.64 -17.78
N PHE A 459 -11.14 -55.77 -16.97
CA PHE A 459 -12.53 -55.31 -17.16
C PHE A 459 -12.67 -54.38 -18.38
N GLY A 460 -11.72 -53.47 -18.60
CA GLY A 460 -11.71 -52.61 -19.79
C GLY A 460 -11.53 -53.43 -21.08
N SER A 461 -10.56 -54.34 -21.12
CA SER A 461 -10.31 -55.20 -22.30
C SER A 461 -11.40 -56.27 -22.51
N GLY A 462 -12.00 -56.79 -21.44
CA GLY A 462 -13.15 -57.70 -21.49
C GLY A 462 -14.40 -57.06 -22.10
N LEU A 463 -14.68 -55.79 -21.78
CA LEU A 463 -15.82 -55.04 -22.34
C LEU A 463 -15.64 -54.76 -23.84
N PHE A 464 -14.41 -54.44 -24.30
CA PHE A 464 -14.09 -54.31 -25.73
C PHE A 464 -14.18 -55.65 -26.48
N ALA A 465 -13.77 -56.77 -25.86
CA ALA A 465 -13.91 -58.09 -26.44
C ALA A 465 -15.39 -58.52 -26.58
N LEU A 466 -16.24 -58.22 -25.58
CA LEU A 466 -17.68 -58.47 -25.63
C LEU A 466 -18.40 -57.62 -26.70
N MET A 467 -18.01 -56.35 -26.90
CA MET A 467 -18.51 -55.53 -28.01
C MET A 467 -18.05 -56.04 -29.38
N GLY A 468 -16.84 -56.61 -29.49
CA GLY A 468 -16.33 -57.24 -30.71
C GLY A 468 -17.07 -58.53 -31.09
N VAL A 469 -17.45 -59.35 -30.10
CA VAL A 469 -18.21 -60.59 -30.31
C VAL A 469 -19.69 -60.30 -30.64
N ALA A 470 -20.29 -59.26 -30.04
CA ALA A 470 -21.64 -58.83 -30.37
C ALA A 470 -21.76 -58.32 -31.82
N LYS A 471 -20.75 -57.60 -32.34
CA LYS A 471 -20.71 -57.18 -33.76
C LYS A 471 -20.53 -58.35 -34.74
N ARG A 472 -19.83 -59.43 -34.36
CA ARG A 472 -19.65 -60.62 -35.23
C ARG A 472 -20.93 -61.48 -35.37
N LYS A 473 -21.83 -61.47 -34.38
CA LYS A 473 -23.10 -62.23 -34.48
C LYS A 473 -24.16 -61.55 -35.37
N ALA A 474 -24.08 -60.25 -35.61
CA ALA A 474 -25.05 -59.52 -36.43
C ALA A 474 -24.80 -59.61 -37.96
N ILE A 475 -23.63 -60.07 -38.40
CA ILE A 475 -23.22 -60.07 -39.82
C ILE A 475 -23.47 -61.42 -40.53
N ASN A 476 -23.83 -62.48 -39.80
CA ASN A 476 -24.01 -63.84 -40.37
C ASN A 476 -25.47 -64.34 -40.43
N SER A 477 -26.47 -63.44 -40.51
CA SER A 477 -27.85 -63.85 -40.84
C SER A 477 -28.04 -63.92 -42.35
N PRO A 478 -28.33 -65.09 -42.97
CA PRO A 478 -28.53 -65.18 -44.41
C PRO A 478 -29.92 -64.65 -44.81
N CYS A 479 -29.94 -63.74 -45.79
CA CYS A 479 -31.14 -63.45 -46.59
C CYS A 479 -31.55 -64.72 -47.35
N MET A 480 -32.71 -65.29 -47.01
CA MET A 480 -33.46 -66.16 -47.92
C MET A 480 -34.35 -65.29 -48.81
N GLY A 481 -34.11 -65.35 -50.11
CA GLY A 481 -34.98 -64.81 -51.15
C GLY A 481 -36.08 -65.78 -51.55
N ALA A 482 -37.23 -65.19 -51.87
CA ALA A 482 -38.26 -65.56 -52.87
C ALA A 482 -38.66 -67.04 -53.08
N SER A 483 -39.95 -67.28 -52.86
CA SER A 483 -40.87 -67.74 -53.91
C SER A 483 -42.23 -67.10 -53.71
#